data_AF-A0AAP9Y0G0-F1
#
_entry.id   AF-A0AAP9Y0G0-F1
#
_cell.length_a   1.000
_cell.length_b   1.000
_cell.length_c   1.000
_cell.angle_alpha   90.00
_cell.angle_beta   90.00
_cell.angle_gamma   90.00
#
_symmetry.space_group_name_H-M   'P 1'
#
loop_
_entity.id
_entity.type
_entity.pdbx_description
1 polymer ?
#
loop_
_entity_poly.entity_id
_entity_poly.type
_entity_poly.pdbx_seq_one_letter_code
_entity_poly.pdbx_strand_id
1 'polypeptide(L)'
;MFTMIPELSFGRRTALWWSCFWRTFLATLPVWLAAVTLVVLALLAGRRGTPNVVSEAAASLYGMIFYGGLLVVLVSVLCLPIVGYMTRRGFAAHGLTVPASFSFGQAVMLGLTTWGWTIVVSLATNLLSTALKFAVAQGADLASAGLTLVLQLLVLALGLIGTLYVVMPRQAWRLRHQAGG
;
A
#
# COMPACT_ATOMS: atom_id res chain seq x y z
N MET A 1 -7.87 5.97 20.96
CA MET A 1 -6.82 6.70 20.21
C MET A 1 -6.90 6.36 18.70
N PHE A 2 -8.05 6.65 18.06
CA PHE A 2 -8.30 6.48 16.60
C PHE A 2 -9.06 7.70 16.03
N THR A 3 -9.21 8.74 16.83
CA THR A 3 -9.90 9.97 16.46
C THR A 3 -8.94 10.85 15.68
N MET A 4 -9.33 11.18 14.45
CA MET A 4 -8.66 12.21 13.67
C MET A 4 -9.00 13.55 14.29
N ILE A 5 -8.02 14.43 14.47
CA ILE A 5 -8.26 15.80 14.92
C ILE A 5 -7.84 16.74 13.77
N PRO A 6 -8.69 17.69 13.34
CA PRO A 6 -10.11 17.81 13.71
C PRO A 6 -10.91 16.57 13.29
N GLU A 7 -12.06 16.36 13.94
CA GLU A 7 -12.96 15.27 13.56
C GLU A 7 -13.51 15.51 12.15
N LEU A 8 -13.25 14.57 11.26
CA LEU A 8 -13.76 14.59 9.89
C LEU A 8 -14.93 13.62 9.75
N SER A 9 -15.98 14.07 9.07
CA SER A 9 -17.07 13.22 8.58
C SER A 9 -16.54 12.15 7.62
N PHE A 10 -17.29 11.05 7.46
CA PHE A 10 -16.90 9.95 6.55
C PHE A 10 -16.58 10.45 5.14
N GLY A 11 -17.44 11.31 4.56
CA GLY A 11 -17.20 11.88 3.23
C GLY A 11 -15.90 12.68 3.12
N ARG A 12 -15.56 13.50 4.14
CA ARG A 12 -14.29 14.25 4.16
C ARG A 12 -13.09 13.33 4.32
N ARG A 13 -13.18 12.26 5.12
CA ARG A 13 -12.12 11.25 5.25
C ARG A 13 -11.90 10.53 3.92
N THR A 14 -12.96 10.09 3.26
CA THR A 14 -12.88 9.40 1.97
C THR A 14 -12.28 10.31 0.90
N ALA A 15 -12.67 11.59 0.85
CA ALA A 15 -12.08 12.57 -0.07
C ALA A 15 -10.58 12.80 0.19
N LEU A 16 -10.18 12.91 1.46
CA LEU A 16 -8.77 13.03 1.87
C LEU A 16 -7.96 11.80 1.47
N TRP A 17 -8.48 10.61 1.77
CA TRP A 17 -7.86 9.34 1.39
C TRP A 17 -7.69 9.25 -0.11
N TRP A 18 -8.74 9.57 -0.88
CA TRP A 18 -8.72 9.52 -2.33
C TRP A 18 -7.68 10.47 -2.92
N SER A 19 -7.61 11.70 -2.40
CA SER A 19 -6.59 12.69 -2.79
C SER A 19 -5.17 12.20 -2.47
N CYS A 20 -4.94 11.64 -1.28
CA CYS A 20 -3.65 11.07 -0.90
C CYS A 20 -3.29 9.86 -1.76
N PHE A 21 -4.24 8.97 -2.02
CA PHE A 21 -4.07 7.78 -2.84
C PHE A 21 -3.60 8.14 -4.24
N TRP A 22 -4.30 9.03 -4.95
CA TRP A 22 -3.90 9.41 -6.31
C TRP A 22 -2.55 10.12 -6.36
N ARG A 23 -2.28 11.03 -5.42
CA ARG A 23 -0.99 11.73 -5.36
C ARG A 23 0.18 10.75 -5.14
N THR A 24 0.01 9.80 -4.22
CA THR A 24 1.04 8.80 -3.93
C THR A 24 1.19 7.79 -5.06
N PHE A 25 0.08 7.30 -5.62
CA PHE A 25 0.08 6.39 -6.76
C PHE A 25 0.78 7.00 -7.98
N LEU A 26 0.35 8.18 -8.42
CA LEU A 26 0.94 8.84 -9.60
C LEU A 26 2.42 9.18 -9.39
N ALA A 27 2.82 9.58 -8.18
CA ALA A 27 4.22 9.92 -7.91
C ALA A 27 5.14 8.70 -7.80
N THR A 28 4.62 7.55 -7.39
CA THR A 28 5.40 6.30 -7.28
C THR A 28 5.34 5.46 -8.55
N LEU A 29 4.35 5.69 -9.42
CA LEU A 29 4.15 4.98 -10.67
C LEU A 29 5.42 4.90 -11.55
N PRO A 30 6.22 5.96 -11.75
CA PRO A 30 7.44 5.87 -12.55
C PRO A 30 8.48 4.89 -11.98
N VAL A 31 8.60 4.81 -10.66
CA VAL A 31 9.53 3.89 -9.98
C VAL A 31 9.07 2.44 -10.20
N TRP A 32 7.77 2.19 -10.07
CA TRP A 32 7.18 0.87 -10.35
C TRP A 32 7.33 0.47 -11.81
N LEU A 33 7.05 1.37 -12.75
CA LEU A 33 7.22 1.11 -14.17
C LEU A 33 8.68 0.79 -14.51
N ALA A 34 9.64 1.55 -13.98
CA ALA A 34 11.06 1.25 -14.17
C ALA A 34 11.43 -0.13 -13.65
N ALA A 35 10.98 -0.50 -12.44
CA ALA A 35 11.22 -1.83 -11.88
C ALA A 35 10.61 -2.95 -12.75
N VAL A 36 9.36 -2.78 -13.19
CA VAL A 36 8.69 -3.75 -14.09
C VAL A 36 9.43 -3.86 -15.42
N THR A 37 9.83 -2.74 -16.03
CA THR A 37 10.60 -2.75 -17.28
C THR A 37 11.92 -3.50 -17.11
N LEU A 38 12.66 -3.27 -16.02
CA LEU A 38 13.91 -4.00 -15.74
C LEU A 38 13.68 -5.51 -15.62
N VAL A 39 12.62 -5.93 -14.91
CA VAL A 39 12.27 -7.35 -14.78
C VAL A 39 11.91 -7.96 -16.13
N VAL A 40 11.07 -7.28 -16.92
CA VAL A 40 10.67 -7.75 -18.26
C VAL A 40 11.89 -7.88 -19.18
N LEU A 41 12.79 -6.89 -19.19
CA LEU A 41 14.02 -6.93 -19.98
C LEU A 41 14.92 -8.09 -19.55
N ALA A 42 15.08 -8.34 -18.25
CA ALA A 42 15.87 -9.45 -17.74
C ALA A 42 15.27 -10.82 -18.11
N LEU A 43 13.94 -10.96 -18.05
CA LEU A 43 13.24 -12.17 -18.49
C LEU A 43 13.41 -12.40 -20.00
N LEU A 44 13.32 -11.34 -20.82
CA LEU A 44 13.53 -11.43 -22.26
C LEU A 44 14.98 -11.79 -22.61
N ALA A 45 15.96 -11.25 -21.89
CA ALA A 45 17.37 -11.62 -22.05
C ALA A 45 17.61 -13.10 -21.68
N GLY A 46 16.98 -13.58 -20.59
CA GLY A 46 17.02 -14.99 -20.19
C GLY A 46 16.47 -15.92 -21.27
N ARG A 47 15.32 -15.57 -21.88
CA ARG A 47 14.74 -16.33 -22.99
C ARG A 47 15.62 -16.37 -24.24
N ARG A 48 16.48 -15.38 -24.43
CA ARG A 48 17.47 -15.32 -25.53
C ARG A 48 18.78 -16.06 -25.18
N GLY A 49 18.81 -16.80 -24.07
CA GLY A 49 19.97 -17.60 -23.66
C GLY A 49 21.05 -16.82 -22.90
N THR A 50 20.78 -15.58 -22.49
CA THR A 50 21.70 -14.83 -21.63
C THR A 50 21.44 -15.19 -20.16
N PRO A 51 22.36 -15.91 -19.48
CA PRO A 51 22.16 -16.31 -18.10
C PRO A 51 22.04 -15.07 -17.19
N ASN A 52 21.01 -15.03 -16.36
CA ASN A 52 20.81 -13.97 -15.39
C ASN A 52 19.96 -14.43 -14.21
N VAL A 53 20.24 -13.84 -13.04
CA VAL A 53 19.64 -14.19 -11.74
C VAL A 53 18.11 -14.07 -11.75
N VAL A 54 17.54 -13.12 -12.51
CA VAL A 54 16.08 -12.91 -12.56
C VAL A 54 15.39 -14.07 -13.27
N SER A 55 15.95 -14.53 -14.38
CA SER A 55 15.41 -15.67 -15.14
C SER A 55 15.52 -17.00 -14.37
N GLU A 56 16.64 -17.20 -13.65
CA GLU A 56 16.83 -18.35 -12.77
C GLU A 56 15.88 -18.32 -11.56
N ALA A 57 15.73 -17.13 -10.95
CA ALA A 57 14.79 -16.93 -9.85
C ALA A 57 13.34 -17.20 -10.29
N ALA A 58 12.94 -16.74 -11.48
CA ALA A 58 11.61 -16.97 -12.03
C ALA A 58 11.31 -18.44 -12.35
N ALA A 59 12.35 -19.27 -12.55
CA ALA A 59 12.19 -20.70 -12.82
C ALA A 59 11.84 -21.53 -11.56
N SER A 60 11.94 -20.95 -10.36
CA SER A 60 11.60 -21.63 -9.10
C SER A 60 10.63 -20.83 -8.26
N LEU A 61 9.68 -21.51 -7.59
CA LEU A 61 8.74 -20.85 -6.68
C LEU A 61 9.46 -20.10 -5.56
N TYR A 62 10.48 -20.72 -4.95
CA TYR A 62 11.28 -20.11 -3.88
C TYR A 62 12.08 -18.90 -4.36
N GLY A 63 12.68 -18.98 -5.56
CA GLY A 63 13.37 -17.85 -6.18
C GLY A 63 12.41 -16.69 -6.44
N MET A 64 11.23 -16.97 -6.99
CA MET A 64 10.20 -15.96 -7.24
C MET A 64 9.75 -15.26 -5.94
N ILE A 65 9.49 -16.04 -4.89
CA ILE A 65 9.09 -15.49 -3.58
C ILE A 65 10.21 -14.63 -2.98
N PHE A 66 11.44 -15.15 -2.95
CA PHE A 66 12.56 -14.47 -2.31
C PHE A 66 12.99 -13.21 -3.07
N TYR A 67 13.34 -13.36 -4.36
CA TYR A 67 13.82 -12.24 -5.16
C TYR A 67 12.71 -11.26 -5.53
N GLY A 68 11.49 -11.76 -5.80
CA GLY A 68 10.32 -10.91 -6.00
C GLY A 68 9.96 -10.12 -4.75
N GLY A 69 9.96 -10.78 -3.58
CA GLY A 69 9.76 -10.13 -2.29
C GLY A 69 10.83 -9.07 -2.00
N LEU A 70 12.10 -9.39 -2.24
CA LEU A 70 13.21 -8.47 -2.08
C LEU A 70 13.06 -7.24 -2.99
N LEU A 71 12.72 -7.45 -4.26
CA LEU A 71 12.47 -6.35 -5.21
C LEU A 71 11.35 -5.44 -4.72
N VAL A 72 10.22 -6.02 -4.28
CA VAL A 72 9.10 -5.25 -3.72
C VAL A 72 9.57 -4.42 -2.52
N VAL A 73 10.33 -5.01 -1.59
CA VAL A 73 10.87 -4.29 -0.43
C VAL A 73 11.79 -3.14 -0.86
N LEU A 74 12.70 -3.37 -1.79
CA LEU A 74 13.63 -2.35 -2.28
C LEU A 74 12.91 -1.17 -2.95
N VAL A 75 12.02 -1.46 -3.92
CA VAL A 75 11.21 -0.44 -4.61
C VAL A 75 10.40 0.37 -3.60
N SER A 76 9.86 -0.32 -2.59
CA SER A 76 9.05 0.31 -1.57
C SER A 76 9.83 1.22 -0.65
N VAL A 77 11.04 0.82 -0.24
CA VAL A 77 11.97 1.67 0.52
C VAL A 77 12.29 2.94 -0.26
N LEU A 78 12.53 2.84 -1.57
CA LEU A 78 12.75 4.00 -2.43
C LEU A 78 11.52 4.91 -2.52
N CYS A 79 10.31 4.34 -2.45
CA CYS A 79 9.06 5.09 -2.50
C CYS A 79 8.68 5.76 -1.18
N LEU A 80 9.23 5.36 -0.03
CA LEU A 80 8.88 5.92 1.29
C LEU A 80 8.92 7.46 1.36
N PRO A 81 10.00 8.15 0.96
CA PRO A 81 10.02 9.61 1.00
C PRO A 81 8.98 10.22 0.05
N ILE A 82 8.78 9.64 -1.13
CA ILE A 82 7.77 10.10 -2.12
C ILE A 82 6.37 10.03 -1.49
N VAL A 83 6.06 8.89 -0.87
CA VAL A 83 4.79 8.69 -0.16
C VAL A 83 4.63 9.75 0.92
N GLY A 84 5.64 9.96 1.77
CA GLY A 84 5.59 10.99 2.82
C GLY A 84 5.32 12.40 2.29
N TYR A 85 6.06 12.84 1.27
CA TYR A 85 5.86 14.16 0.66
C TYR A 85 4.45 14.32 0.06
N MET A 86 3.96 13.29 -0.62
CA MET A 86 2.65 13.34 -1.28
C MET A 86 1.49 13.24 -0.27
N THR A 87 1.64 12.46 0.80
CA THR A 87 0.69 12.43 1.91
C THR A 87 0.62 13.81 2.57
N ARG A 88 1.76 14.45 2.90
CA ARG A 88 1.76 15.83 3.43
C ARG A 88 1.01 16.78 2.49
N ARG A 89 1.30 16.73 1.18
CA ARG A 89 0.63 17.59 0.19
C ARG A 89 -0.88 17.33 0.12
N GLY A 90 -1.31 16.06 0.25
CA GLY A 90 -2.72 15.70 0.36
C GLY A 90 -3.38 16.34 1.58
N PHE A 91 -2.79 16.19 2.77
CA PHE A 91 -3.29 16.81 4.00
C PHE A 91 -3.35 18.34 3.90
N ALA A 92 -2.30 18.96 3.36
CA ALA A 92 -2.26 20.41 3.14
C ALA A 92 -3.38 20.89 2.19
N ALA A 93 -3.63 20.17 1.09
CA ALA A 93 -4.68 20.50 0.13
C ALA A 93 -6.10 20.42 0.72
N HIS A 94 -6.29 19.64 1.79
CA HIS A 94 -7.55 19.55 2.51
C HIS A 94 -7.63 20.50 3.72
N GLY A 95 -6.66 21.41 3.87
CA GLY A 95 -6.62 22.41 4.95
C GLY A 95 -6.33 21.81 6.34
N LEU A 96 -5.66 20.65 6.39
CA LEU A 96 -5.27 20.02 7.66
C LEU A 96 -3.90 20.49 8.13
N THR A 97 -3.66 20.38 9.44
CA THR A 97 -2.39 20.75 10.07
C THR A 97 -1.23 19.97 9.48
N VAL A 98 -0.24 20.69 8.95
CA VAL A 98 1.00 20.16 8.40
C VAL A 98 2.17 21.07 8.79
N PRO A 99 3.40 20.54 8.91
CA PRO A 99 4.56 21.36 9.22
C PRO A 99 4.91 22.29 8.05
N ALA A 100 5.37 23.51 8.36
CA ALA A 100 5.77 24.52 7.38
C ALA A 100 7.03 24.07 6.59
N SER A 101 8.07 23.68 7.31
CA SER A 101 9.25 22.99 6.76
C SER A 101 9.08 21.48 6.88
N PHE A 102 9.40 20.73 5.82
CA PHE A 102 9.29 19.27 5.84
C PHE A 102 10.57 18.61 5.32
N SER A 103 11.35 18.05 6.24
CA SER A 103 12.65 17.45 5.93
C SER A 103 12.49 16.06 5.31
N PHE A 104 13.56 15.58 4.66
CA PHE A 104 13.60 14.23 4.09
C PHE A 104 13.33 13.15 5.14
N GLY A 105 13.95 13.25 6.32
CA GLY A 105 13.71 12.31 7.43
C GLY A 105 12.25 12.31 7.90
N GLN A 106 11.61 13.48 7.95
CA GLN A 106 10.18 13.57 8.29
C GLN A 106 9.30 12.90 7.23
N ALA A 107 9.65 13.05 5.95
CA ALA A 107 8.98 12.37 4.84
C ALA A 107 9.13 10.85 4.93
N VAL A 108 10.34 10.33 5.16
CA VAL A 108 10.59 8.90 5.34
C VAL A 108 9.77 8.35 6.52
N MET A 109 9.77 9.02 7.67
CA MET A 109 9.01 8.57 8.84
C MET A 109 7.49 8.56 8.61
N LEU A 110 6.97 9.52 7.85
CA LEU A 110 5.56 9.55 7.45
C LEU A 110 5.24 8.44 6.44
N GLY A 111 6.13 8.21 5.48
CA GLY A 111 6.08 7.09 4.55
C GLY A 111 6.03 5.76 5.31
N LEU A 112 6.97 5.52 6.24
CA LEU A 112 7.03 4.32 7.08
C LEU A 112 5.77 4.11 7.91
N THR A 113 5.18 5.18 8.43
CA THR A 113 3.93 5.07 9.20
C THR A 113 2.77 4.67 8.30
N THR A 114 2.69 5.29 7.12
CA THR A 114 1.69 4.95 6.11
C THR A 114 1.82 3.48 5.70
N TRP A 115 3.03 3.08 5.34
CA TRP A 115 3.36 1.73 4.91
C TRP A 115 3.14 0.69 6.01
N GLY A 116 3.70 0.91 7.20
CA GLY A 116 3.61 -0.03 8.31
C GLY A 116 2.18 -0.32 8.73
N TRP A 117 1.35 0.71 8.89
CA TRP A 117 -0.06 0.51 9.23
C TRP A 117 -0.87 -0.08 8.06
N THR A 118 -0.51 0.23 6.82
CA THR A 118 -1.13 -0.41 5.65
C THR A 118 -0.82 -1.90 5.63
N ILE A 119 0.43 -2.31 5.89
CA ILE A 119 0.81 -3.73 6.00
C ILE A 119 0.01 -4.43 7.11
N VAL A 120 -0.14 -3.81 8.28
CA VAL A 120 -0.93 -4.39 9.39
C VAL A 120 -2.38 -4.59 8.97
N VAL A 121 -3.01 -3.59 8.36
CA VAL A 121 -4.39 -3.70 7.85
C VAL A 121 -4.48 -4.78 6.77
N SER A 122 -3.57 -4.76 5.80
CA SER A 122 -3.52 -5.73 4.69
C SER A 122 -3.33 -7.16 5.17
N LEU A 123 -2.47 -7.38 6.17
CA LEU A 123 -2.24 -8.70 6.76
C LEU A 123 -3.53 -9.24 7.38
N ALA A 124 -4.22 -8.42 8.19
CA ALA A 124 -5.49 -8.80 8.79
C ALA A 124 -6.55 -9.15 7.71
N THR A 125 -6.69 -8.32 6.67
CA THR A 125 -7.64 -8.56 5.59
C THR A 125 -7.27 -9.78 4.72
N ASN A 126 -5.98 -10.05 4.51
CA ASN A 126 -5.49 -11.19 3.72
C ASN A 126 -5.66 -12.52 4.46
N LEU A 127 -5.42 -12.53 5.77
CA LEU A 127 -5.69 -13.71 6.62
C LEU A 127 -7.18 -14.03 6.62
N LEU A 128 -8.03 -13.01 6.78
CA LEU A 128 -9.48 -13.18 6.69
C LEU A 128 -9.91 -13.69 5.30
N SER A 129 -9.40 -13.09 4.22
CA SER A 129 -9.70 -13.53 2.85
C SER A 129 -9.32 -15.00 2.62
N THR A 130 -8.15 -15.40 3.12
CA THR A 130 -7.66 -16.78 3.02
C THR A 130 -8.55 -17.74 3.80
N ALA A 131 -8.87 -17.42 5.06
CA ALA A 131 -9.75 -18.24 5.89
C ALA A 131 -11.14 -18.42 5.26
N LEU A 132 -11.71 -17.34 4.70
CA LEU A 132 -12.99 -17.37 4.00
C LEU A 132 -12.93 -18.25 2.75
N LYS A 133 -11.86 -18.18 1.95
CA LYS A 133 -11.66 -19.06 0.79
C LYS A 133 -11.58 -20.53 1.18
N PHE A 134 -10.87 -20.84 2.27
CA PHE A 134 -10.81 -22.20 2.79
C PHE A 134 -12.17 -22.72 3.25
N ALA A 135 -12.96 -21.90 3.95
CA ALA A 135 -14.30 -22.27 4.38
C ALA A 135 -15.24 -22.55 3.21
N VAL A 136 -15.19 -21.74 2.15
CA VAL A 136 -16.02 -21.92 0.93
C VAL A 136 -15.59 -23.16 0.14
N ALA A 137 -14.29 -23.45 0.06
CA ALA A 137 -13.78 -24.61 -0.66
C ALA A 137 -14.25 -25.96 -0.07
N GLN A 138 -14.68 -25.99 1.19
CA GLN A 138 -15.19 -27.19 1.85
C GLN A 138 -16.68 -27.50 1.59
N GLY A 139 -17.41 -26.65 0.86
CA GLY A 139 -18.86 -26.80 0.63
C GLY A 139 -19.33 -26.51 -0.80
N ALA A 140 -18.52 -26.85 -1.81
CA ALA A 140 -18.66 -26.32 -3.17
C ALA A 140 -19.93 -26.77 -3.93
N ASP A 141 -20.78 -25.80 -4.25
CA ASP A 141 -21.80 -25.86 -5.32
C ASP A 141 -21.73 -24.55 -6.16
N LEU A 142 -22.36 -24.51 -7.35
CA LEU A 142 -22.27 -23.39 -8.33
C LEU A 142 -22.66 -21.99 -7.81
N ALA A 143 -23.32 -21.88 -6.65
CA ALA A 143 -23.56 -20.62 -5.92
C ALA A 143 -22.27 -19.93 -5.39
N SER A 144 -21.12 -20.60 -5.51
CA SER A 144 -19.80 -20.18 -5.02
C SER A 144 -19.21 -18.94 -5.70
N ALA A 145 -19.56 -18.64 -6.96
CA ALA A 145 -19.02 -17.47 -7.66
C ALA A 145 -19.58 -16.14 -7.10
N GLY A 146 -20.90 -16.07 -6.89
CA GLY A 146 -21.55 -14.90 -6.29
C GLY A 146 -21.09 -14.68 -4.85
N LEU A 147 -20.97 -15.76 -4.08
CA LEU A 147 -20.43 -15.72 -2.72
C LEU A 147 -18.97 -15.21 -2.71
N THR A 148 -18.13 -15.70 -3.63
CA THR A 148 -16.73 -15.25 -3.74
C THR A 148 -16.64 -13.75 -4.05
N LEU A 149 -17.49 -13.22 -4.93
CA LEU A 149 -17.55 -11.80 -5.23
C LEU A 149 -17.95 -10.99 -3.98
N VAL A 150 -19.00 -11.40 -3.27
CA VAL A 150 -19.46 -10.75 -2.03
C VAL A 150 -18.35 -10.73 -0.97
N LEU A 151 -17.63 -11.84 -0.80
CA LEU A 151 -16.50 -11.92 0.14
C LEU A 151 -15.34 -11.01 -0.27
N GLN A 152 -15.04 -10.89 -1.57
CA GLN A 152 -14.03 -9.94 -2.04
C GLN A 152 -14.44 -8.49 -1.79
N LEU A 153 -15.71 -8.14 -2.02
CA LEU A 153 -16.24 -6.81 -1.70
C LEU A 153 -16.17 -6.52 -0.20
N LEU A 154 -16.46 -7.51 0.65
CA LEU A 154 -16.33 -7.38 2.10
C LEU A 154 -14.88 -7.13 2.52
N VAL A 155 -13.93 -7.89 1.97
CA VAL A 155 -12.49 -7.70 2.22
C VAL A 155 -12.03 -6.32 1.78
N LEU A 156 -12.48 -5.86 0.60
CA LEU A 156 -12.20 -4.51 0.11
C LEU A 156 -12.76 -3.43 1.05
N ALA A 157 -14.01 -3.58 1.50
CA ALA A 157 -14.66 -2.66 2.43
C ALA A 157 -13.91 -2.60 3.77
N LEU A 158 -13.50 -3.74 4.32
CA LEU A 158 -12.70 -3.80 5.54
C LEU A 158 -11.32 -3.16 5.37
N GLY A 159 -10.68 -3.36 4.22
CA GLY A 159 -9.43 -2.68 3.87
C GLY A 159 -9.59 -1.15 3.80
N LEU A 160 -10.69 -0.68 3.20
CA LEU A 160 -11.03 0.73 3.18
C LEU A 160 -11.27 1.26 4.59
N ILE A 161 -12.04 0.56 5.43
CA ILE A 161 -12.28 0.95 6.82
C ILE A 161 -10.94 1.02 7.59
N GLY A 162 -10.09 0.01 7.46
CA GLY A 162 -8.77 0.00 8.09
C GLY A 162 -7.91 1.20 7.66
N THR A 163 -7.89 1.54 6.37
CA THR A 163 -7.14 2.72 5.89
C THR A 163 -7.75 4.04 6.40
N LEU A 164 -9.08 4.17 6.39
CA LEU A 164 -9.78 5.38 6.83
C LEU A 164 -9.71 5.62 8.35
N TYR A 165 -9.73 4.57 9.15
CA TYR A 165 -9.88 4.65 10.61
C TYR A 165 -8.63 4.23 11.39
N VAL A 166 -7.65 3.57 10.76
CA VAL A 166 -6.37 3.24 11.40
C VAL A 166 -5.23 4.04 10.77
N VAL A 167 -5.04 3.92 9.45
CA VAL A 167 -3.87 4.52 8.79
C VAL A 167 -3.92 6.05 8.80
N MET A 168 -5.04 6.64 8.35
CA MET A 168 -5.15 8.10 8.24
C MET A 168 -5.04 8.85 9.58
N PRO A 169 -5.69 8.42 10.68
CA PRO A 169 -5.48 9.05 11.97
C PRO A 169 -4.02 9.01 12.44
N ARG A 170 -3.26 7.95 12.12
CA ARG A 170 -1.84 7.85 12.44
C ARG A 170 -0.98 8.80 11.60
N GLN A 171 -1.31 8.98 10.32
CA GLN A 171 -0.69 10.00 9.46
C GLN A 171 -0.95 11.41 10.01
N ALA A 172 -2.21 11.71 10.34
CA ALA A 172 -2.64 12.99 10.89
C ALA A 172 -1.91 13.32 12.21
N TRP A 173 -1.86 12.35 13.12
CA TRP A 173 -1.18 12.48 14.40
C TRP A 173 0.32 12.80 14.21
N ARG A 174 1.00 12.08 13.31
CA ARG A 174 2.42 12.31 13.06
C ARG A 174 2.68 13.68 12.44
N LEU A 175 1.87 14.09 11.46
CA LEU A 175 1.99 15.41 10.83
C LEU A 175 1.80 16.54 11.84
N ARG A 176 0.88 16.38 12.79
CA ARG A 176 0.68 17.34 13.90
C ARG A 176 1.88 17.42 14.83
N HIS A 177 2.41 16.28 15.27
CA HIS A 177 3.62 16.24 16.11
C HIS A 177 4.82 16.88 15.39
N GLN A 178 4.96 16.64 14.09
CA GLN A 178 6.02 17.26 13.28
C GLN A 178 5.81 18.76 13.06
N ALA A 179 4.58 19.27 13.22
CA ALA A 179 4.24 20.68 13.13
C ALA A 179 4.38 21.44 14.47
N GLY A 180 4.80 20.77 15.54
CA GLY A 180 4.97 21.38 16.87
C GLY A 180 3.69 21.41 17.72
N GLY A 181 2.70 20.58 17.41
CA GLY A 181 1.49 20.39 18.23
C GLY A 181 1.39 19.02 18.87
#